data_AF-A0AA51X3J4-F1
#
_entry.id   AF-A0AA51X3J4-F1
#
_cell.length_a   1.000
_cell.length_b   1.000
_cell.length_c   1.000
_cell.angle_alpha   90.00
_cell.angle_beta   90.00
_cell.angle_gamma   90.00
#
_symmetry.space_group_name_H-M   'P 1'
#
loop_
_entity.id
_entity.type
_entity.pdbx_description
1 polymer ?
#
loop_
_entity_poly.entity_id
_entity_poly.type
_entity_poly.pdbx_seq_one_letter_code
_entity_poly.pdbx_strand_id
1 'polypeptide(L)'
;ATRFEVRVPGADSNPHYALATILALGWRGFQRKLEIPYPPLLKGHQMKESLHKSIKLARSLKEANERFMREGSIAREIFGDEFVCHFGGTRKHEIQLWEQTVTD
;
A
#
# COMPACT_ATOMS: atom_id res chain seq x y z
N ALA A 1 -0.53 9.11 24.21
CA ALA A 1 -1.67 8.59 23.43
C ALA A 1 -1.28 7.24 22.84
N THR A 2 -2.11 6.21 22.98
CA THR A 2 -1.83 4.85 22.47
C THR A 2 -2.66 4.62 21.21
N ARG A 3 -2.22 5.19 20.08
CA ARG A 3 -2.88 5.04 18.77
C ARG A 3 -1.87 5.02 17.64
N PHE A 4 -2.22 4.37 16.53
CA PHE A 4 -1.48 4.48 15.28
C PHE A 4 -2.14 5.51 14.36
N GLU A 5 -1.31 6.35 13.75
CA GLU A 5 -1.73 7.28 12.70
C GLU A 5 -1.18 6.77 11.36
N VAL A 6 -2.05 6.22 10.51
CA VAL A 6 -1.66 5.70 9.20
C VAL A 6 -1.83 6.81 8.17
N ARG A 7 -0.72 7.41 7.74
CA ARG A 7 -0.69 8.61 6.87
C ARG A 7 -0.51 8.30 5.38
N VAL A 8 -0.68 7.04 4.98
CA VAL A 8 -0.50 6.59 3.59
C VAL A 8 -1.76 6.82 2.72
N PRO A 9 -2.99 6.53 3.18
CA PRO A 9 -4.19 6.77 2.38
C PRO A 9 -4.37 8.26 2.03
N GLY A 10 -4.69 8.53 0.77
CA GLY A 10 -5.05 9.85 0.26
C GLY A 10 -6.54 10.15 0.42
N ALA A 11 -6.94 11.40 0.14
CA ALA A 11 -8.34 11.83 0.22
C ALA A 11 -9.25 11.17 -0.85
N ASP A 12 -8.64 10.64 -1.90
CA ASP A 12 -9.25 9.88 -3.00
C ASP A 12 -9.51 8.40 -2.65
N SER A 13 -9.00 7.93 -1.51
CA SER A 13 -9.14 6.53 -1.10
C SER A 13 -10.56 6.20 -0.61
N ASN A 14 -11.08 5.04 -1.02
CA ASN A 14 -12.34 4.54 -0.45
C ASN A 14 -12.14 4.23 1.06
N PRO A 15 -12.91 4.87 1.96
CA PRO A 15 -12.68 4.76 3.40
C PRO A 15 -12.91 3.35 3.94
N HIS A 16 -13.84 2.59 3.35
CA HIS A 16 -14.10 1.20 3.75
C HIS A 16 -12.90 0.31 3.43
N TYR A 17 -12.33 0.44 2.23
CA TYR A 17 -11.14 -0.34 1.85
C TYR A 17 -9.91 0.07 2.65
N ALA A 18 -9.73 1.36 2.92
CA ALA A 18 -8.62 1.83 3.75
C ALA A 18 -8.68 1.24 5.16
N LEU A 19 -9.83 1.33 5.83
CA LEU A 19 -10.00 0.80 7.19
C LEU A 19 -9.92 -0.72 7.23
N ALA A 20 -10.54 -1.43 6.28
CA ALA A 20 -10.45 -2.89 6.18
C ALA A 20 -9.00 -3.35 5.98
N THR A 21 -8.24 -2.67 5.11
CA THR A 21 -6.82 -2.96 4.87
C THR A 21 -5.99 -2.77 6.13
N ILE A 22 -6.15 -1.64 6.82
CA ILE A 22 -5.39 -1.34 8.04
C ILE A 22 -5.66 -2.39 9.12
N LEU A 23 -6.93 -2.73 9.33
CA LEU A 23 -7.31 -3.74 10.33
C LEU A 23 -6.77 -5.13 9.97
N ALA A 24 -6.95 -5.57 8.72
CA ALA A 24 -6.51 -6.89 8.26
C ALA A 24 -4.99 -7.04 8.34
N LEU A 25 -4.23 -6.02 7.92
CA LEU A 25 -2.77 -6.02 8.01
C LEU A 25 -2.27 -5.98 9.46
N GLY A 26 -2.92 -5.20 10.32
CA GLY A 26 -2.62 -5.17 11.76
C GLY A 26 -2.87 -6.54 12.40
N TRP A 27 -4.00 -7.17 12.09
CA TRP A 27 -4.34 -8.52 12.54
C TRP A 27 -3.32 -9.56 12.06
N ARG A 28 -2.94 -9.52 10.78
CA ARG A 28 -1.91 -10.38 10.19
C ARG A 28 -0.57 -10.25 10.91
N GLY A 29 -0.14 -9.01 11.17
CA GLY A 29 1.09 -8.73 11.91
C GLY A 29 1.06 -9.30 13.32
N PHE A 30 -0.07 -9.13 14.02
CA PHE A 30 -0.30 -9.71 15.35
C PHE A 30 -0.24 -11.24 15.35
N GLN A 31 -1.02 -11.89 14.48
CA GLN A 31 -1.10 -13.35 14.39
C GLN A 31 0.26 -14.00 14.08
N ARG A 32 1.03 -13.37 13.19
CA ARG A 32 2.33 -13.89 12.75
C ARG A 32 3.50 -13.37 13.58
N LYS A 33 3.25 -12.52 14.59
CA LYS A 33 4.28 -11.87 15.41
C LYS A 33 5.38 -11.23 14.56
N LEU A 34 4.99 -10.51 13.50
CA LEU A 34 5.95 -9.92 12.57
C LEU A 34 6.80 -8.85 13.27
N GLU A 35 8.10 -8.88 13.02
CA GLU A 35 9.00 -7.83 13.47
C GLU A 35 8.71 -6.53 12.71
N ILE A 36 8.88 -5.40 13.39
CA ILE A 36 8.82 -4.07 12.76
C ILE A 36 10.23 -3.77 12.26
N PRO A 37 10.48 -3.80 10.94
CA PRO A 37 11.85 -3.80 10.41
C PRO A 37 12.55 -2.44 10.55
N TYR A 38 11.80 -1.37 10.82
CA TYR A 38 12.33 -0.01 10.87
C TYR A 38 12.05 0.64 12.22
N PRO A 39 13.05 1.29 12.83
CA PRO A 39 12.80 2.10 14.01
C PRO A 39 11.94 3.33 13.65
N PRO A 40 11.32 3.99 14.65
CA PRO A 40 10.63 5.25 14.44
C PRO A 40 11.53 6.28 13.75
N LEU A 41 10.98 7.04 12.80
CA LEU A 41 11.74 8.10 12.14
C LEU A 41 12.17 9.18 13.15
N LEU A 42 13.46 9.53 13.11
CA LEU A 42 14.01 10.62 13.91
C LEU A 42 13.53 11.98 13.35
N LYS A 43 13.27 12.96 14.23
CA LYS A 43 12.86 14.31 13.82
C LYS A 43 14.03 15.07 13.17
N GLY A 44 13.75 15.85 12.12
CA GLY A 44 14.70 16.81 11.54
C GLY A 44 15.64 16.23 10.48
N HIS A 45 16.84 16.81 10.34
CA HIS A 45 17.81 16.51 9.26
C HIS A 45 18.30 15.05 9.24
N GLN A 46 18.16 14.29 10.34
CA GLN A 46 18.50 12.86 10.44
C GLN A 46 17.49 11.93 9.72
N MET A 47 16.38 12.47 9.22
CA MET A 47 15.41 11.73 8.42
C MET A 47 16.00 11.30 7.07
N LYS A 48 16.89 12.11 6.46
CA LYS A 48 17.46 11.79 5.13
C LYS A 48 18.34 10.54 5.14
N GLU A 49 19.18 10.36 6.16
CA GLU A 49 20.07 9.18 6.26
C GLU A 49 19.32 7.89 6.62
N SER A 50 18.27 7.98 7.46
CA SER A 50 17.44 6.83 7.83
C SER A 50 16.55 6.34 6.68
N LEU A 51 16.14 7.22 5.76
CA LEU A 51 15.37 6.87 4.56
C LEU A 51 16.16 6.02 3.55
N HIS A 52 17.49 6.01 3.58
CA HIS A 52 18.29 5.18 2.66
C HIS A 52 18.13 3.68 2.92
N LYS A 53 17.67 3.29 4.12
CA LYS A 53 17.46 1.88 4.50
C LYS A 53 16.00 1.41 4.40
N SER A 54 15.05 2.31 4.08
CA SER A 54 13.62 1.95 4.05
C SER A 54 13.15 1.46 2.68
N ILE A 55 12.18 0.55 2.68
CA ILE A 55 11.48 0.15 1.45
C ILE A 55 10.63 1.33 0.97
N LYS A 56 10.84 1.73 -0.28
CA LYS A 56 10.03 2.77 -0.93
C LYS A 56 8.65 2.22 -1.32
N LEU A 57 7.62 3.05 -1.10
CA LEU A 57 6.30 2.82 -1.66
C LEU A 57 6.35 2.83 -3.20
N ALA A 58 5.32 2.26 -3.82
CA ALA A 58 5.15 2.34 -5.25
C ALA A 58 5.06 3.81 -5.70
N ARG A 59 5.70 4.15 -6.82
CA ARG A 59 5.77 5.51 -7.34
C ARG A 59 4.70 5.84 -8.37
N SER A 60 3.94 4.84 -8.78
CA SER A 60 2.84 4.98 -9.73
C SER A 60 1.72 4.01 -9.40
N LEU A 61 0.51 4.31 -9.90
CA LEU A 61 -0.62 3.39 -9.83
C LEU A 61 -0.29 2.06 -10.50
N LYS A 62 0.49 2.09 -11.59
CA LYS A 62 0.98 0.89 -12.29
C LYS A 62 1.79 -0.02 -11.39
N GLU A 63 2.82 0.52 -10.76
CA GLU A 63 3.67 -0.25 -9.84
C GLU A 63 2.88 -0.76 -8.62
N ALA A 64 1.98 0.07 -8.09
CA ALA A 64 1.13 -0.32 -6.97
C ALA A 64 0.19 -1.49 -7.35
N ASN A 65 -0.43 -1.41 -8.52
CA ASN A 65 -1.35 -2.43 -9.03
C ASN A 65 -0.62 -3.75 -9.36
N GLU A 66 0.59 -3.67 -9.94
CA GLU A 66 1.43 -4.86 -10.18
C GLU A 66 1.79 -5.57 -8.87
N ARG A 67 2.18 -4.82 -7.82
CA ARG A 67 2.45 -5.38 -6.48
C ARG A 67 1.18 -5.97 -5.84
N PHE A 68 0.04 -5.29 -5.99
CA PHE A 68 -1.25 -5.71 -5.45
C PHE A 68 -1.75 -7.00 -6.11
N MET A 69 -1.68 -7.10 -7.44
CA MET A 69 -2.21 -8.25 -8.19
C MET A 69 -1.26 -9.45 -8.28
N ARG A 70 0.01 -9.31 -7.89
CA ARG A 70 1.00 -10.39 -7.97
C ARG A 70 0.51 -11.68 -7.31
N GLU A 71 0.85 -12.82 -7.89
CA GLU A 71 0.63 -14.12 -7.25
C GLU A 71 1.29 -14.15 -5.86
N GLY A 72 0.55 -14.66 -4.87
CA GLY A 72 1.02 -14.68 -3.47
C GLY A 72 1.17 -13.30 -2.82
N SER A 73 0.61 -12.23 -3.40
CA SER A 73 0.65 -10.91 -2.75
C SER A 73 -0.08 -10.93 -1.41
N ILE A 74 0.33 -10.04 -0.50
CA ILE A 74 -0.36 -9.84 0.78
C ILE A 74 -1.82 -9.43 0.54
N ALA A 75 -2.10 -8.72 -0.57
CA ALA A 75 -3.46 -8.34 -0.92
C ALA A 75 -4.35 -9.56 -1.19
N ARG A 76 -3.84 -10.59 -1.89
CA ARG A 76 -4.57 -11.84 -2.12
C ARG A 76 -4.79 -12.62 -0.83
N GLU A 77 -3.80 -12.60 0.06
CA GLU A 77 -3.92 -13.19 1.39
C GLU A 77 -5.07 -12.57 2.21
N ILE A 78 -5.24 -11.24 2.19
CA ILE A 78 -6.21 -10.54 3.04
C ILE A 78 -7.59 -10.34 2.40
N PHE A 79 -7.66 -10.17 1.07
CA PHE A 79 -8.90 -9.86 0.35
C PHE A 79 -9.40 -11.02 -0.53
N GLY A 80 -8.59 -12.05 -0.76
CA GLY A 80 -8.90 -13.14 -1.66
C GLY A 80 -8.71 -12.78 -3.14
N ASP A 81 -8.63 -13.82 -3.97
CA ASP A 81 -8.29 -13.68 -5.37
C ASP A 81 -9.36 -12.96 -6.19
N GLU A 82 -10.64 -13.21 -5.91
CA GLU A 82 -11.75 -12.60 -6.65
C GLU A 82 -11.74 -11.07 -6.53
N PHE A 83 -11.62 -10.56 -5.29
CA PHE A 83 -11.57 -9.12 -5.05
C PHE A 83 -10.33 -8.50 -5.70
N VAL A 84 -9.15 -9.11 -5.51
CA VAL A 84 -7.90 -8.58 -6.05
C VAL A 84 -7.93 -8.54 -7.57
N CYS A 85 -8.44 -9.60 -8.21
CA CYS A 85 -8.58 -9.65 -9.67
C CYS A 85 -9.57 -8.59 -10.17
N HIS A 86 -10.72 -8.43 -9.52
CA HIS A 86 -11.72 -7.44 -9.93
C HIS A 86 -11.21 -6.01 -9.72
N PHE A 87 -10.81 -5.66 -8.50
CA PHE A 87 -10.37 -4.30 -8.15
C PHE A 87 -9.11 -3.92 -8.93
N GLY A 88 -8.10 -4.81 -8.99
CA GLY A 88 -6.88 -4.57 -9.75
C GLY A 88 -7.11 -4.50 -11.26
N GLY A 89 -8.10 -5.22 -11.78
CA GLY A 89 -8.57 -5.10 -13.16
C GLY A 89 -9.08 -3.70 -13.50
N THR A 90 -9.86 -3.08 -12.61
CA THR A 90 -10.34 -1.69 -12.81
C THR A 90 -9.19 -0.68 -12.85
N ARG A 91 -8.18 -0.84 -11.98
CA ARG A 91 -6.97 0.00 -11.98
C ARG A 91 -6.13 -0.20 -13.23
N LYS A 92 -6.04 -1.45 -13.73
CA LYS A 92 -5.36 -1.76 -14.99
C LYS A 92 -6.00 -1.02 -16.17
N HIS A 93 -7.34 -0.97 -16.22
CA HIS A 93 -8.05 -0.22 -17.25
C HIS A 93 -7.76 1.29 -17.17
N GLU A 94 -7.80 1.86 -15.97
CA GLU A 94 -7.46 3.27 -15.72
C GLU A 94 -6.03 3.62 -16.17
N ILE A 95 -5.06 2.75 -15.85
CA ILE A 95 -3.67 2.90 -16.31
C ILE A 95 -3.58 2.88 -17.84
N GLN A 96 -4.31 1.98 -18.51
CA GLN A 96 -4.31 1.90 -19.97
C GLN A 96 -4.85 3.18 -20.63
N LEU A 97 -5.93 3.75 -20.07
CA LEU A 97 -6.47 5.02 -20.55
C LEU A 97 -5.46 6.16 -20.37
N TRP A 98 -4.80 6.22 -19.20
CA TRP A 98 -3.77 7.23 -18.93
C TRP A 98 -2.58 7.11 -19.87
N GLU A 99 -2.07 5.91 -20.12
CA GLU A 99 -0.91 5.66 -20.99
C GLU A 99 -1.17 6.00 -22.46
N GLN A 100 -2.43 6.05 -22.90
CA GLN A 100 -2.82 6.45 -24.27
C GLN A 100 -3.05 7.95 -24.42
N THR A 101 -3.02 8.71 -23.32
CA THR A 101 -3.28 10.15 -23.33
C THR A 101 -2.00 10.92 -23.66
N VAL A 102 -2.09 11.88 -24.59
CA VAL A 102 -1.01 12.85 -24.84
C VAL A 102 -1.22 14.03 -23.92
N THR A 103 -0.20 14.37 -23.14
CA THR A 103 -0.19 15.56 -22.27
C THR A 103 0.43 16.74 -23.02
N ASP A 104 -0.06 17.95 -22.75
CA ASP A 104 0.50 19.21 -23.27
C ASP A 104 1.97 19.46 -22.88
#